data_AF-A0A532C4C4-F1
#
_entry.id   AF-A0A532C4C4-F1
#
_cell.length_a   1.000
_cell.length_b   1.000
_cell.length_c   1.000
_cell.angle_alpha   90.00
_cell.angle_beta   90.00
_cell.angle_gamma   90.00
#
_symmetry.space_group_name_H-M   'P 1'
#
loop_
_entity.id
_entity.type
_entity.pdbx_description
1 polymer ?
#
loop_
_entity_poly.entity_id
_entity_poly.type
_entity_poly.pdbx_seq_one_letter_code
_entity_poly.pdbx_strand_id
1 'polypeptide(L)'
;MKQVTMWAVIPVLMFLASGCTLKSTIKQTTDTTSNVTGTTSGHAWWNEDGLLLPEHKAIAFAKYNEANLEQDLARGQGEYVTSLAALLGVPSDQQPAFHAKAQGAFDTLSTPDHEAQIHRLRTLAH
;
A
#
# COMPACT_ATOMS: atom_id res chain seq x y z
N MET A 1 52.63 23.44 3.83
CA MET A 1 52.17 23.23 5.23
C MET A 1 50.66 23.41 5.23
N LYS A 2 49.92 22.36 5.61
CA LYS A 2 48.47 22.20 5.43
C LYS A 2 47.79 22.76 6.68
N GLN A 3 47.02 23.83 6.53
CA GLN A 3 46.29 24.44 7.65
C GLN A 3 45.01 23.64 7.91
N VAL A 4 44.92 23.14 9.14
CA VAL A 4 43.79 22.43 9.71
C VAL A 4 42.82 23.47 10.26
N THR A 5 41.55 23.44 9.85
CA THR A 5 40.48 24.04 10.65
C THR A 5 39.29 23.10 10.70
N MET A 6 39.25 22.40 11.83
CA MET A 6 38.11 21.78 12.48
C MET A 6 36.98 22.80 12.70
N TRP A 7 35.85 22.68 11.99
CA TRP A 7 34.49 22.88 12.54
C TRP A 7 33.38 22.71 11.48
N ALA A 8 32.51 21.72 11.73
CA ALA A 8 31.09 21.60 11.34
C ALA A 8 30.75 20.09 11.45
N VAL A 9 30.55 19.54 12.65
CA VAL A 9 29.26 19.55 13.38
C VAL A 9 28.10 19.18 12.43
N ILE A 10 27.75 17.89 12.43
CA ILE A 10 26.39 17.33 12.63
C ILE A 10 25.27 18.03 11.81
N PRO A 11 24.58 17.31 10.90
CA PRO A 11 23.79 16.16 11.34
C PRO A 11 23.83 14.96 10.40
N VAL A 12 24.50 13.91 10.84
CA VAL A 12 24.07 12.52 10.62
C VAL A 12 22.92 12.27 11.60
N LEU A 13 21.75 12.87 11.34
CA LEU A 13 20.50 12.60 12.06
C LEU A 13 19.36 13.28 11.32
N MET A 14 18.86 12.67 10.24
CA MET A 14 17.49 12.87 9.72
C MET A 14 17.34 12.10 8.42
N PHE A 15 17.10 10.79 8.48
CA PHE A 15 16.43 10.08 7.38
C PHE A 15 15.75 8.77 7.83
N LEU A 16 15.22 8.74 9.06
CA LEU A 16 14.54 7.57 9.64
C LEU A 16 13.23 7.95 10.37
N ALA A 17 12.50 8.94 9.86
CA ALA A 17 11.21 9.30 10.42
C ALA A 17 10.19 9.61 9.31
N SER A 18 9.75 8.58 8.60
CA SER A 18 8.55 8.64 7.75
C SER A 18 7.92 7.25 7.64
N GLY A 19 7.64 6.63 8.79
CA GLY A 19 7.10 5.27 8.86
C GLY A 19 5.64 5.16 9.30
N CYS A 20 4.94 6.25 9.63
CA CYS A 20 3.65 6.12 10.34
C CYS A 20 2.42 6.76 9.67
N THR A 21 2.54 7.37 8.48
CA THR A 21 1.38 8.02 7.83
C THR A 21 0.84 7.26 6.61
N LEU A 22 1.48 6.18 6.14
CA LEU A 22 0.93 5.34 5.06
C LEU A 22 -0.08 4.29 5.53
N LYS A 23 0.04 3.83 6.78
CA LYS A 23 -0.72 2.69 7.30
C LYS A 23 -2.25 2.92 7.37
N SER A 24 -2.69 4.18 7.45
CA SER A 24 -4.12 4.50 7.51
C SER A 24 -4.77 4.67 6.13
N THR A 25 -4.02 5.09 5.10
CA THR A 25 -4.60 5.37 3.77
C THR A 25 -4.68 4.12 2.88
N ILE A 26 -3.76 3.16 3.06
CA ILE A 26 -3.80 1.87 2.32
C ILE A 26 -4.94 0.97 2.80
N LYS A 27 -5.30 1.06 4.09
CA LYS A 27 -6.54 0.46 4.62
C LYS A 27 -7.76 0.91 3.81
N GLN A 28 -7.85 2.20 3.49
CA GLN A 28 -8.97 2.79 2.77
C GLN A 28 -9.00 2.42 1.26
N THR A 29 -7.85 2.06 0.68
CA THR A 29 -7.76 1.58 -0.71
C THR A 29 -8.18 0.11 -0.80
N THR A 30 -7.73 -0.70 0.15
CA THR A 30 -8.27 -2.05 0.33
C THR A 30 -9.78 -1.98 0.59
N ASP A 31 -10.27 -0.96 1.31
CA ASP A 31 -11.71 -0.75 1.51
C ASP A 31 -12.49 -0.48 0.20
N THR A 32 -11.87 0.11 -0.84
CA THR A 32 -12.55 0.32 -2.13
C THR A 32 -12.68 -0.97 -2.95
N THR A 33 -11.81 -1.97 -2.71
CA THR A 33 -12.06 -3.36 -3.15
C THR A 33 -12.88 -4.17 -2.14
N SER A 34 -13.03 -3.68 -0.91
CA SER A 34 -13.80 -4.31 0.19
C SER A 34 -15.22 -3.76 0.35
N ASN A 35 -15.73 -2.93 -0.57
CA ASN A 35 -17.18 -2.63 -0.61
C ASN A 35 -18.05 -3.86 -0.97
N VAL A 36 -17.43 -5.04 -1.10
CA VAL A 36 -18.10 -6.33 -1.03
C VAL A 36 -17.60 -7.10 0.19
N THR A 37 -18.53 -7.37 1.11
CA THR A 37 -18.41 -8.20 2.33
C THR A 37 -17.83 -7.44 3.55
N GLY A 38 -18.65 -6.70 4.31
CA GLY A 38 -19.83 -7.24 4.98
C GLY A 38 -19.39 -7.99 6.24
N THR A 39 -19.68 -7.39 7.40
CA THR A 39 -19.63 -7.99 8.73
C THR A 39 -20.02 -9.47 8.72
N THR A 40 -19.09 -10.42 8.81
CA THR A 40 -19.44 -11.84 8.94
C THR A 40 -18.43 -12.58 9.82
N SER A 41 -18.99 -13.35 10.75
CA SER A 41 -18.36 -14.20 11.75
C SER A 41 -17.22 -15.03 11.16
N GLY A 42 -16.16 -15.28 11.92
CA GLY A 42 -15.01 -16.11 11.52
C GLY A 42 -15.31 -17.59 11.18
N HIS A 43 -16.58 -17.96 10.98
CA HIS A 43 -17.00 -19.23 10.41
C HIS A 43 -17.37 -19.11 8.93
N ALA A 44 -17.68 -17.90 8.44
CA ALA A 44 -18.17 -17.67 7.08
C ALA A 44 -17.09 -17.76 5.99
N TRP A 45 -15.80 -17.75 6.34
CA TRP A 45 -14.71 -17.82 5.35
C TRP A 45 -14.22 -19.23 5.06
N TRP A 46 -14.65 -20.21 5.85
CA TRP A 46 -14.19 -21.60 5.76
C TRP A 46 -15.33 -22.51 5.32
N ASN A 47 -15.03 -23.50 4.49
CA ASN A 47 -15.99 -24.57 4.16
C ASN A 47 -16.11 -25.57 5.33
N GLU A 48 -16.99 -26.56 5.17
CA GLU A 48 -17.23 -27.61 6.19
C GLU A 48 -15.97 -28.42 6.53
N ASP A 49 -15.01 -28.49 5.60
CA ASP A 49 -13.72 -29.17 5.79
C ASP A 49 -12.65 -28.28 6.46
N GLY A 50 -12.98 -27.03 6.80
CA GLY A 50 -12.05 -26.07 7.38
C GLY A 50 -11.06 -25.45 6.38
N LEU A 51 -11.36 -25.50 5.07
CA LEU A 51 -10.58 -24.85 4.02
C LEU A 51 -11.10 -23.44 3.71
N LEU A 52 -10.18 -22.52 3.46
CA LEU A 52 -10.53 -21.16 3.04
C LEU A 52 -11.28 -21.18 1.70
N LEU A 53 -12.47 -20.59 1.66
CA LEU A 53 -13.27 -20.51 0.45
C LEU A 53 -12.53 -19.70 -0.65
N PRO A 54 -12.62 -20.11 -1.92
CA PRO A 54 -11.92 -19.46 -3.03
C PRO A 54 -12.09 -17.94 -3.09
N GLU A 55 -13.30 -17.45 -2.87
CA GLU A 55 -13.68 -16.03 -2.87
C GLU A 55 -12.94 -15.19 -1.81
N HIS A 56 -12.45 -15.81 -0.74
CA HIS A 56 -11.71 -15.12 0.32
C HIS A 56 -10.20 -15.22 0.18
N LYS A 57 -9.68 -15.99 -0.78
CA LYS A 57 -8.22 -16.19 -0.95
C LYS A 57 -7.50 -14.89 -1.25
N ALA A 58 -8.02 -14.07 -2.15
CA ALA A 58 -7.40 -12.79 -2.49
C ALA A 58 -7.36 -11.83 -1.28
N ILE A 59 -8.46 -11.76 -0.53
CA ILE A 59 -8.58 -10.90 0.67
C ILE A 59 -7.62 -11.38 1.77
N ALA A 60 -7.61 -12.68 2.06
CA ALA A 60 -6.70 -13.27 3.03
C ALA A 60 -5.23 -13.04 2.60
N PHE A 61 -4.90 -13.31 1.34
CA PHE A 61 -3.57 -13.11 0.79
C PHE A 61 -3.10 -11.66 0.95
N ALA A 62 -3.91 -10.69 0.54
CA ALA A 62 -3.57 -9.27 0.66
C ALA A 62 -3.34 -8.87 2.13
N LYS A 63 -4.18 -9.36 3.04
CA LYS A 63 -4.07 -9.08 4.48
C LYS A 63 -2.81 -9.67 5.09
N TYR A 64 -2.45 -10.92 4.76
CA TYR A 64 -1.28 -11.58 5.34
C TYR A 64 0.04 -11.10 4.73
N ASN A 65 0.02 -10.56 3.51
CA ASN A 65 1.22 -10.13 2.78
C ASN A 65 1.28 -8.62 2.56
N GLU A 66 0.52 -7.84 3.35
CA GLU A 66 0.31 -6.39 3.18
C GLU A 66 1.62 -5.65 2.88
N ALA A 67 2.62 -5.75 3.75
CA ALA A 67 3.90 -5.04 3.58
C ALA A 67 4.65 -5.39 2.28
N ASN A 68 4.65 -6.67 1.88
CA ASN A 68 5.32 -7.07 0.63
C ASN A 68 4.51 -6.65 -0.59
N LEU A 69 3.18 -6.74 -0.48
CA LEU A 69 2.27 -6.33 -1.53
C LEU A 69 2.34 -4.81 -1.76
N GLU A 70 2.41 -4.00 -0.71
CA GLU A 70 2.64 -2.55 -0.80
C GLU A 70 3.92 -2.22 -1.57
N GLN A 71 5.01 -2.92 -1.26
CA GLN A 71 6.30 -2.72 -1.93
C GLN A 71 6.22 -3.07 -3.42
N ASP A 72 5.58 -4.18 -3.77
CA ASP A 72 5.42 -4.62 -5.15
C ASP A 72 4.46 -3.72 -5.93
N LEU A 73 3.39 -3.24 -5.29
CA LEU A 73 2.43 -2.27 -5.86
C LEU A 73 3.12 -0.94 -6.16
N ALA A 74 3.90 -0.40 -5.22
CA ALA A 74 4.67 0.83 -5.41
C ALA A 74 5.65 0.73 -6.60
N ARG A 75 6.24 -0.45 -6.79
CA ARG A 75 7.18 -0.73 -7.90
C ARG A 75 6.48 -1.10 -9.20
N GLY A 76 5.19 -1.44 -9.16
CA GLY A 76 4.43 -1.98 -10.28
C GLY A 76 4.89 -3.37 -10.76
N GLN A 77 5.59 -4.12 -9.91
CA GLN A 77 6.10 -5.45 -10.24
C GLN A 77 6.52 -6.21 -8.99
N GLY A 78 6.52 -7.55 -9.08
CA GLY A 78 7.00 -8.44 -8.03
C GLY A 78 6.13 -9.68 -7.85
N GLU A 79 6.58 -10.60 -7.00
CA GLU A 79 5.93 -11.90 -6.82
C GLU A 79 4.57 -11.79 -6.12
N TYR A 80 4.39 -10.83 -5.22
CA TYR A 80 3.17 -10.67 -4.45
C TYR A 80 2.06 -10.04 -5.28
N VAL A 81 2.37 -9.02 -6.08
CA VAL A 81 1.39 -8.44 -7.02
C VAL A 81 1.02 -9.41 -8.14
N THR A 82 1.97 -10.24 -8.59
CA THR A 82 1.73 -11.31 -9.56
C THR A 82 0.83 -12.40 -8.97
N SER A 83 1.09 -12.82 -7.72
CA SER A 83 0.28 -13.80 -7.01
C SER A 83 -1.13 -13.29 -6.75
N LEU A 84 -1.29 -12.00 -6.42
CA LEU A 84 -2.59 -11.37 -6.28
C LEU A 84 -3.34 -11.38 -7.62
N ALA A 85 -2.69 -11.04 -8.72
CA ALA A 85 -3.29 -11.10 -10.07
C ALA A 85 -3.80 -12.51 -10.40
N ALA A 86 -3.00 -13.54 -10.11
CA ALA A 86 -3.39 -14.93 -10.32
C ALA A 86 -4.58 -15.34 -9.44
N LEU A 87 -4.62 -14.93 -8.17
CA LEU A 87 -5.74 -15.19 -7.26
C LEU A 87 -7.04 -14.49 -7.70
N LEU A 88 -6.92 -13.34 -8.36
CA LEU A 88 -8.04 -12.60 -8.98
C LEU A 88 -8.44 -13.17 -10.35
N GLY A 89 -7.76 -14.20 -10.84
CA GLY A 89 -8.05 -14.83 -12.13
C GLY A 89 -7.58 -14.02 -13.34
N VAL A 90 -6.62 -13.11 -13.18
CA VAL A 90 -6.05 -12.32 -14.28
C VAL A 90 -5.20 -13.24 -15.17
N PRO A 91 -5.52 -13.37 -16.48
CA PRO A 91 -4.71 -14.12 -17.43
C PRO A 91 -3.26 -13.61 -17.51
N SER A 92 -2.30 -14.50 -17.75
CA SER A 92 -0.87 -14.16 -17.71
C SER A 92 -0.47 -13.09 -18.73
N ASP A 93 -1.12 -13.05 -19.89
CA ASP A 93 -0.95 -12.02 -20.93
C ASP A 93 -1.47 -10.64 -20.50
N GLN A 94 -2.38 -10.60 -19.51
CA GLN A 94 -2.97 -9.37 -18.97
C GLN A 94 -2.33 -8.89 -17.67
N GLN A 95 -1.48 -9.70 -17.04
CA GLN A 95 -0.82 -9.35 -15.78
C GLN A 95 0.02 -8.07 -15.87
N PRO A 96 0.80 -7.79 -16.94
CA PRO A 96 1.53 -6.52 -17.05
C PRO A 96 0.61 -5.29 -17.03
N ALA A 97 -0.55 -5.38 -17.71
CA ALA A 97 -1.53 -4.30 -17.72
C ALA A 97 -2.23 -4.14 -16.37
N PHE A 98 -2.49 -5.24 -15.67
CA PHE A 98 -3.00 -5.22 -14.30
C PHE A 98 -2.00 -4.56 -13.34
N HIS A 99 -0.71 -4.91 -13.40
CA HIS A 99 0.31 -4.32 -12.54
C HIS A 99 0.44 -2.81 -12.72
N ALA A 100 0.45 -2.33 -13.98
CA ALA A 100 0.51 -0.89 -14.26
C ALA A 100 -0.70 -0.13 -13.68
N LYS A 101 -1.91 -0.70 -13.79
CA LYS A 101 -3.12 -0.12 -13.19
C LYS A 101 -3.06 -0.12 -11.66
N ALA A 102 -2.58 -1.21 -11.07
CA ALA A 102 -2.46 -1.35 -9.63
C ALA A 102 -1.45 -0.35 -9.05
N GLN A 103 -0.33 -0.13 -9.73
CA GLN A 103 0.66 0.89 -9.37
C GLN A 103 0.08 2.30 -9.43
N GLY A 104 -0.56 2.67 -10.55
CA GLY A 104 -1.15 4.01 -10.69
C GLY A 104 -2.22 4.30 -9.63
N ALA A 105 -3.01 3.28 -9.25
CA ALA A 105 -3.95 3.39 -8.14
C ALA A 105 -3.23 3.59 -6.80
N PHE A 106 -2.16 2.84 -6.55
CA PHE A 106 -1.35 2.97 -5.35
C PHE A 106 -0.71 4.36 -5.22
N ASP A 107 -0.15 4.91 -6.30
CA ASP A 107 0.45 6.24 -6.33
C ASP A 107 -0.58 7.33 -6.04
N THR A 108 -1.78 7.22 -6.63
CA THR A 108 -2.88 8.16 -6.41
C THR A 108 -3.29 8.19 -4.93
N LEU A 109 -3.31 7.03 -4.27
CA LEU A 109 -3.76 6.89 -2.88
C LEU A 109 -2.65 7.16 -1.87
N SER A 110 -1.39 7.01 -2.29
CA SER A 110 -0.22 7.31 -1.47
C SER A 110 0.16 8.78 -1.49
N THR A 111 -0.29 9.55 -2.49
CA THR A 111 -0.05 10.99 -2.59
C THR A 111 -0.92 11.73 -1.56
N PRO A 112 -0.36 12.27 -0.46
CA PRO A 112 -1.12 13.09 0.45
C PRO A 112 -1.49 14.38 -0.28
N ASP A 113 -2.75 14.81 -0.20
CA ASP A 113 -3.23 16.06 -0.82
C ASP A 113 -2.72 17.29 -0.05
N HIS A 114 -1.40 17.44 -0.03
CA HIS A 114 -0.65 18.41 0.78
C HIS A 114 -0.90 19.84 0.29
N GLU A 115 -1.09 20.01 -1.02
CA GLU A 115 -1.42 21.29 -1.65
C GLU A 115 -2.82 21.77 -1.25
N ALA A 116 -3.83 20.89 -1.28
CA ALA A 116 -5.17 21.24 -0.79
C ALA A 116 -5.19 21.53 0.72
N GLN A 117 -4.35 20.83 1.49
CA GLN A 117 -4.21 21.05 2.93
C GLN A 117 -3.52 22.39 3.23
N ILE A 118 -2.42 22.72 2.55
CA ILE A 118 -1.73 24.02 2.71
C ILE A 118 -2.65 25.17 2.26
N HIS A 119 -3.38 25.00 1.16
CA HIS A 119 -4.35 26.00 0.71
C HIS A 119 -5.44 26.23 1.76
N ARG A 120 -5.99 25.16 2.37
CA ARG A 120 -6.96 25.28 3.48
C ARG A 120 -6.38 25.98 4.70
N LEU A 121 -5.14 25.66 5.07
CA LEU A 121 -4.46 26.34 6.19
C LEU A 121 -4.28 27.84 5.90
N ARG A 122 -3.96 28.21 4.66
CA ARG A 122 -3.82 29.62 4.24
C ARG A 122 -5.16 30.37 4.28
N THR A 123 -6.28 29.71 3.93
CA THR A 123 -7.62 30.31 3.99
C THR A 123 -8.16 30.52 5.41
N LEU A 124 -7.65 29.80 6.41
CA LEU A 124 -8.02 30.00 7.82
C LEU A 124 -7.19 31.09 8.51
N ALA A 125 -6.12 31.55 7.85
CA ALA A 125 -5.22 32.58 8.37
C ALA A 125 -5.63 34.01 7.97
N HIS A 126 -6.79 34.18 7.31
CA HIS A 126 -7.38 35.45 6.90
C HIS A 126 -8.84 35.49 7.37
#